data_AF-A0A5E7T060-F1
#
_entry.id   AF-A0A5E7T060-F1
#
_cell.length_a   1.000
_cell.length_b   1.000
_cell.length_c   1.000
_cell.angle_alpha   90.00
_cell.angle_beta   90.00
_cell.angle_gamma   90.00
#
_symmetry.space_group_name_H-M   'P 1'
#
loop_
_entity.id
_entity.type
_entity.pdbx_description
1 polymer ?
#
loop_
_entity_poly.entity_id
_entity_poly.type
_entity_poly.pdbx_seq_one_letter_code
_entity_poly.pdbx_strand_id
1 'polypeptide(L)'
;MTGHDKSEHWIARFISAGTHHLPAALMVTAIVSICHHDLHMLDAIDGYAFLAIGNLTANSVARETGSDPKVAVVLIDQKSNEDYYRERSPLNRCQLKNDLQAIYDLPGRPKLVVVDLDLSPVLLDSPLTPLNAPANAEAKLCDEQLLTLLTKHREGIETVLMAPFKMLDAGARQNIKNWRTALEGFVSFADDPTIRVSYGLVNDLECEKSSLAAAAYDKYPDKPLTNCLKEKQKKLTVNPGHYFSGLRAVSLSQLPTRLVGSQCSAKTPYEALYLPVVFLGTSFGDSDTFLTPLGTMYGVEVHAAAFMSLVQPTTQNEVLAFVLDLGLGLLMGGLIAWAWRRYFNLRFSSRAFDRQRAPWLILILAIGFVVLVAVLTYLSFLLLRYRNIWLSPIPIALGMLIESFFNSAVSAAVGEGYEQRQALIKRLRAAHKKGTENFSSQVAVELEQRPHHAHSLQERALRFIYLDCKRLRRSGQYGAVILLCFRRTAFFLLLLAAFREQLLHILEKIL
;
A
#
# COMPACT_ATOMS: atom_id res chain seq x y z
N MET A 1 6.36 19.50 54.57
CA MET A 1 7.33 18.47 54.12
C MET A 1 6.56 17.16 54.03
N THR A 2 6.29 16.50 52.90
CA THR A 2 7.00 16.42 51.61
C THR A 2 6.05 15.82 50.54
N GLY A 3 5.19 16.64 49.93
CA GLY A 3 4.43 16.27 48.73
C GLY A 3 5.12 16.68 47.42
N HIS A 4 6.05 17.64 47.50
CA HIS A 4 6.70 18.27 46.35
C HIS A 4 7.88 17.46 45.77
N ASP A 5 8.50 16.56 46.55
CA ASP A 5 9.65 15.76 46.08
C ASP A 5 9.28 14.64 45.09
N LYS A 6 8.03 14.18 45.07
CA LYS A 6 7.63 13.04 44.21
C LYS A 6 7.44 13.42 42.75
N SER A 7 7.01 14.65 42.46
CA SER A 7 6.77 15.11 41.08
C SER A 7 8.07 15.40 40.34
N GLU A 8 9.06 16.02 40.99
CA GLU A 8 10.35 16.34 40.38
C GLU A 8 11.14 15.08 40.00
N HIS A 9 11.07 14.03 40.82
CA HIS A 9 11.74 12.76 40.53
C HIS A 9 11.13 11.99 39.35
N TRP A 10 9.83 12.14 39.08
CA TRP A 10 9.22 11.48 37.93
C TRP A 10 9.65 12.13 36.61
N ILE A 11 9.70 13.46 36.55
CA ILE A 11 10.16 14.19 35.35
C ILE A 11 11.63 13.87 35.06
N ALA A 12 12.51 13.90 36.06
CA ALA A 12 13.92 13.56 35.88
C ALA A 12 14.11 12.11 35.39
N ARG A 13 13.31 11.16 35.91
CA ARG A 13 13.31 9.76 35.41
C ARG A 13 12.80 9.66 33.99
N PHE A 14 11.75 10.42 33.64
CA PHE A 14 11.20 10.43 32.28
C PHE A 14 12.21 11.00 31.29
N ILE A 15 12.86 12.13 31.62
CA ILE A 15 13.91 12.73 30.79
C ILE A 15 15.09 11.78 30.66
N SER A 16 15.57 11.20 31.76
CA SER A 16 16.69 10.24 31.71
C SER A 16 16.35 9.01 30.88
N ALA A 17 15.16 8.42 31.05
CA ALA A 17 14.72 7.30 30.22
C ALA A 17 14.63 7.71 28.74
N GLY A 18 14.06 8.88 28.44
CA GLY A 18 13.96 9.42 27.09
C GLY A 18 15.33 9.63 26.43
N THR A 19 16.28 10.23 27.14
CA THR A 19 17.63 10.48 26.61
C THR A 19 18.44 9.21 26.40
N HIS A 20 18.20 8.16 27.20
CA HIS A 20 18.82 6.85 26.98
C HIS A 20 18.31 6.14 25.71
N HIS A 21 17.05 6.36 25.33
CA HIS A 21 16.46 5.78 24.13
C HIS A 21 16.56 6.68 22.89
N LEU A 22 16.90 7.95 23.06
CA LEU A 22 16.97 8.92 21.96
C LEU A 22 17.92 8.50 20.82
N PRO A 23 19.17 8.03 21.04
CA PRO A 23 20.05 7.63 19.93
C PRO A 23 19.49 6.46 19.12
N ALA A 24 18.88 5.50 19.80
CA ALA A 24 18.21 4.36 19.20
C ALA A 24 17.02 4.79 18.34
N ALA A 25 16.16 5.65 18.90
CA ALA A 25 15.03 6.23 18.17
C ALA A 25 15.50 7.03 16.95
N LEU A 26 16.53 7.87 17.10
CA LEU A 26 17.11 8.65 15.99
C LEU A 26 17.67 7.75 14.89
N MET A 27 18.36 6.66 15.24
CA MET A 27 18.88 5.70 14.26
C MET A 27 17.76 5.00 13.50
N VAL A 28 16.72 4.52 14.20
CA VAL A 28 15.56 3.89 13.56
C VAL A 28 14.83 4.89 12.66
N THR A 29 14.57 6.10 13.14
CA THR A 29 13.97 7.17 12.35
C THR A 29 14.82 7.49 11.12
N ALA A 30 16.15 7.54 11.23
CA ALA A 30 17.03 7.78 10.10
C ALA A 30 16.97 6.64 9.07
N ILE A 31 17.00 5.38 9.50
CA ILE A 31 16.88 4.22 8.60
C ILE A 31 15.51 4.23 7.90
N VAL A 32 14.43 4.41 8.66
CA VAL A 32 13.07 4.48 8.12
C VAL A 32 12.94 5.65 7.14
N SER A 33 13.52 6.81 7.48
CA SER A 33 13.54 8.00 6.62
C SER A 33 14.30 7.74 5.31
N ILE A 34 15.48 7.11 5.34
CA ILE A 34 16.22 6.73 4.13
C ILE A 34 15.41 5.72 3.31
N CYS A 35 14.84 4.71 3.95
CA CYS A 35 14.01 3.71 3.28
C CYS A 35 12.72 4.28 2.67
N HIS A 36 12.16 5.34 3.25
CA HIS A 36 10.94 6.00 2.77
C HIS A 36 11.24 7.07 1.71
N HIS A 37 12.17 7.99 1.97
CA HIS A 37 12.40 9.15 1.12
C HIS A 37 13.43 8.92 0.02
N ASP A 38 14.53 8.19 0.28
CA ASP A 38 15.61 8.03 -0.69
C ASP A 38 15.44 6.77 -1.53
N LEU A 39 15.02 5.67 -0.89
CA LEU A 39 14.87 4.37 -1.55
C LEU A 39 13.43 4.05 -1.93
N HIS A 40 12.46 4.76 -1.32
CA HIS A 40 11.02 4.50 -1.46
C HIS A 40 10.59 3.04 -1.31
N MET A 41 11.39 2.24 -0.60
CA MET A 41 11.16 0.82 -0.38
C MET A 41 9.90 0.60 0.47
N LEU A 42 9.65 1.50 1.43
CA LEU A 42 8.44 1.44 2.26
C LEU A 42 7.18 1.76 1.44
N ASP A 43 7.27 2.69 0.47
CA ASP A 43 6.16 3.01 -0.43
C ASP A 43 5.83 1.79 -1.32
N ALA A 44 6.84 1.07 -1.78
CA ALA A 44 6.64 -0.18 -2.52
C ALA A 44 5.97 -1.25 -1.64
N ILE A 45 6.47 -1.49 -0.42
CA ILE A 45 5.89 -2.46 0.52
C ILE A 45 4.44 -2.10 0.84
N ASP A 46 4.16 -0.82 1.11
CA ASP A 46 2.81 -0.32 1.37
C ASP A 46 1.91 -0.51 0.13
N GLY A 47 2.43 -0.21 -1.07
CA GLY A 47 1.71 -0.41 -2.33
C GLY A 47 1.31 -1.86 -2.57
N TYR A 48 2.20 -2.82 -2.27
CA TYR A 48 1.88 -4.26 -2.37
C TYR A 48 0.93 -4.73 -1.25
N ALA A 49 1.08 -4.19 -0.03
CA ALA A 49 0.16 -4.46 1.06
C ALA A 49 -1.26 -3.98 0.70
N PHE A 50 -1.33 -2.77 0.14
CA PHE A 50 -2.55 -2.15 -0.38
C PHE A 50 -3.14 -2.94 -1.53
N LEU A 51 -2.32 -3.50 -2.43
CA LEU A 51 -2.79 -4.39 -3.48
C LEU A 51 -3.48 -5.64 -2.90
N ALA A 52 -2.83 -6.32 -1.95
CA ALA A 52 -3.38 -7.52 -1.35
C ALA A 52 -4.68 -7.25 -0.57
N ILE A 53 -4.69 -6.21 0.27
CA ILE A 53 -5.85 -5.83 1.09
C ILE A 53 -6.96 -5.23 0.21
N GLY A 54 -6.61 -4.39 -0.74
CA GLY A 54 -7.53 -3.74 -1.68
C GLY A 54 -8.31 -4.74 -2.52
N ASN A 55 -7.63 -5.77 -3.06
CA ASN A 55 -8.28 -6.85 -3.81
C ASN A 55 -9.30 -7.62 -2.96
N LEU A 56 -8.94 -7.98 -1.74
CA LEU A 56 -9.87 -8.61 -0.81
C LEU A 56 -11.06 -7.70 -0.48
N THR A 57 -10.79 -6.41 -0.25
CA THR A 57 -11.80 -5.40 0.12
C THR A 57 -12.82 -5.26 -1.00
N ALA A 58 -12.35 -5.06 -2.22
CA ALA A 58 -13.22 -4.79 -3.35
C ALA A 58 -14.10 -5.99 -3.73
N ASN A 59 -13.56 -7.21 -3.68
CA ASN A 59 -14.33 -8.45 -3.85
C ASN A 59 -15.44 -8.59 -2.79
N SER A 60 -15.19 -8.16 -1.55
CA SER A 60 -16.19 -8.23 -0.48
C SER A 60 -17.29 -7.19 -0.62
N VAL A 61 -16.93 -5.95 -0.99
CA VAL A 61 -17.88 -4.85 -1.22
C VAL A 61 -18.80 -5.17 -2.40
N ALA A 62 -18.25 -5.66 -3.51
CA ALA A 62 -19.02 -6.04 -4.70
C ALA A 62 -20.14 -7.06 -4.42
N ARG A 63 -19.96 -7.94 -3.42
CA ARG A 63 -20.94 -8.98 -3.07
C ARG A 63 -22.07 -8.48 -2.16
N GLU A 64 -21.82 -7.48 -1.31
CA GLU A 64 -22.75 -7.11 -0.24
C GLU A 64 -23.65 -5.92 -0.56
N THR A 65 -23.09 -4.83 -1.11
CA THR A 65 -23.85 -3.59 -1.27
C THR A 65 -24.85 -3.61 -2.42
N GLY A 66 -24.75 -4.61 -3.31
CA GLY A 66 -25.22 -4.44 -4.68
C GLY A 66 -24.41 -3.32 -5.37
N SER A 67 -24.40 -3.30 -6.69
CA SER A 67 -23.82 -2.17 -7.41
C SER A 67 -24.83 -1.02 -7.36
N ASP A 68 -24.61 -0.02 -6.50
CA ASP A 68 -25.20 1.32 -6.64
C ASP A 68 -24.15 2.27 -7.24
N PRO A 69 -23.76 2.06 -8.51
CA PRO A 69 -22.74 2.87 -9.14
C PRO A 69 -23.21 4.32 -9.23
N LYS A 70 -22.27 5.25 -9.10
CA LYS A 70 -22.56 6.70 -9.24
C LYS A 70 -22.01 7.26 -10.54
N VAL A 71 -21.08 6.53 -11.16
CA VAL A 71 -20.37 6.93 -12.37
C VAL A 71 -20.50 5.81 -13.40
N ALA A 72 -20.93 6.18 -14.60
CA ALA A 72 -20.85 5.30 -15.77
C ALA A 72 -19.50 5.52 -16.44
N VAL A 73 -18.84 4.45 -16.87
CA VAL A 73 -17.64 4.52 -17.70
C VAL A 73 -17.96 3.89 -19.04
N VAL A 74 -18.14 4.73 -20.06
CA VAL A 74 -18.39 4.30 -21.44
C VAL A 74 -17.05 4.05 -22.09
N LEU A 75 -16.82 2.78 -22.44
CA LEU A 75 -15.57 2.29 -22.97
C LEU A 75 -15.68 2.08 -24.48
N ILE A 76 -14.83 2.76 -25.25
CA ILE A 76 -14.56 2.39 -26.63
C ILE A 76 -13.65 1.16 -26.57
N ASP A 77 -14.23 -0.04 -26.65
CA ASP A 77 -13.48 -1.30 -26.64
C ASP A 77 -12.86 -1.63 -27.99
N GLN A 78 -11.96 -2.61 -28.01
CA GLN A 78 -11.26 -3.05 -29.22
C GLN A 78 -12.25 -3.35 -30.35
N LYS A 79 -13.34 -4.05 -30.03
CA LYS A 79 -14.39 -4.38 -31.00
C LYS A 79 -15.08 -3.13 -31.55
N SER A 80 -15.44 -2.17 -30.70
CA SER A 80 -16.05 -0.90 -31.12
C SER A 80 -15.09 -0.06 -31.96
N ASN A 81 -13.79 -0.10 -31.64
CA ASN A 81 -12.75 0.55 -32.44
C ASN A 81 -12.65 -0.06 -33.84
N GLU A 82 -12.67 -1.39 -33.95
CA GLU A 82 -12.66 -2.12 -35.23
C GLU A 82 -13.95 -1.86 -36.03
N ASP A 83 -15.11 -2.11 -35.41
CA ASP A 83 -16.42 -2.10 -36.06
C ASP A 83 -16.84 -0.69 -36.51
N TYR A 84 -16.63 0.31 -35.65
CA TYR A 84 -17.15 1.66 -35.87
C TYR A 84 -16.07 2.68 -36.26
N TYR A 85 -14.90 2.61 -35.63
CA TYR A 85 -13.81 3.57 -35.86
C TYR A 85 -12.80 3.12 -36.92
N ARG A 86 -12.88 1.86 -37.37
CA ARG A 86 -12.01 1.24 -38.38
C ARG A 86 -10.53 1.33 -38.02
N GLU A 87 -10.21 1.12 -36.73
CA GLU A 87 -8.84 1.12 -36.20
C GLU A 87 -8.06 2.42 -36.48
N ARG A 88 -8.75 3.54 -36.68
CA ARG A 88 -8.10 4.82 -37.00
C ARG A 88 -7.58 5.50 -35.73
N SER A 89 -6.34 5.99 -35.80
CA SER A 89 -5.77 6.93 -34.84
C SER A 89 -5.30 8.19 -35.59
N PRO A 90 -5.86 9.38 -35.30
CA PRO A 90 -6.92 9.64 -34.33
C PRO A 90 -8.27 9.03 -34.73
N LEU A 91 -9.17 8.89 -33.75
CA LEU A 91 -10.51 8.33 -33.95
C LEU A 91 -11.32 9.11 -35.00
N ASN A 92 -12.15 8.41 -35.77
CA ASN A 92 -13.10 9.03 -36.71
C ASN A 92 -14.01 10.06 -36.00
N ARG A 93 -13.87 11.33 -36.39
CA ARG A 93 -14.53 12.46 -35.74
C ARG A 93 -16.05 12.50 -35.93
N CYS A 94 -16.56 12.04 -37.07
CA CYS A 94 -18.00 11.95 -37.32
C CYS A 94 -18.65 10.92 -36.38
N GLN A 95 -17.99 9.77 -36.23
CA GLN A 95 -18.42 8.66 -35.39
C GLN A 95 -18.35 9.07 -33.91
N LEU A 96 -17.27 9.72 -33.49
CA LEU A 96 -17.12 10.27 -32.13
C LEU A 96 -18.17 11.32 -31.78
N LYS A 97 -18.47 12.24 -32.72
CA LYS A 97 -19.54 13.23 -32.55
C LYS A 97 -20.92 12.56 -32.37
N ASN A 98 -21.20 11.48 -33.10
CA ASN A 98 -22.46 10.76 -32.96
C ASN A 98 -22.56 10.00 -31.62
N ASP A 99 -21.45 9.44 -31.15
CA ASP A 99 -21.40 8.75 -29.86
C ASP A 99 -21.50 9.72 -28.67
N LEU A 100 -20.81 10.87 -28.72
CA LEU A 100 -20.97 11.93 -27.73
C LEU A 100 -22.38 12.49 -27.72
N GLN A 101 -22.98 12.73 -28.89
CA GLN A 101 -24.38 13.13 -28.99
C GLN A 101 -25.30 12.10 -28.31
N ALA A 102 -25.07 10.81 -28.54
CA ALA A 102 -25.84 9.74 -27.91
C ALA A 102 -25.72 9.76 -26.37
N ILE A 103 -24.52 10.03 -25.84
CA ILE A 103 -24.28 10.17 -24.39
C ILE A 103 -25.04 11.38 -23.83
N TYR A 104 -24.98 12.53 -24.50
CA TYR A 104 -25.71 13.72 -24.06
C TYR A 104 -27.24 13.58 -24.16
N ASP A 105 -27.72 12.73 -25.05
CA ASP A 105 -29.14 12.47 -25.29
C ASP A 105 -29.68 11.29 -24.45
N LEU A 106 -28.87 10.71 -23.56
CA LEU A 106 -29.32 9.63 -22.67
C LEU A 106 -30.57 10.08 -21.89
N PRO A 107 -31.60 9.21 -21.73
CA PRO A 107 -32.87 9.62 -21.08
C PRO A 107 -32.71 10.16 -19.66
N GLY A 108 -31.70 9.70 -18.92
CA GLY A 108 -31.38 10.18 -17.57
C GLY A 108 -30.65 11.52 -17.54
N ARG A 109 -30.16 12.00 -18.70
CA ARG A 109 -29.35 13.20 -18.93
C ARG A 109 -28.21 13.36 -17.91
N PRO A 110 -26.97 12.96 -18.25
CA PRO A 110 -25.86 13.09 -17.30
C PRO A 110 -25.69 14.55 -16.89
N LYS A 111 -25.45 14.79 -15.60
CA LYS A 111 -25.11 16.13 -15.08
C LYS A 111 -23.68 16.53 -15.44
N LEU A 112 -22.80 15.53 -15.61
CA LEU A 112 -21.39 15.72 -15.91
C LEU A 112 -20.93 14.67 -16.93
N VAL A 113 -20.35 15.13 -18.03
CA VAL A 113 -19.68 14.28 -19.03
C VAL A 113 -18.18 14.60 -19.01
N VAL A 114 -17.36 13.58 -18.80
CA VAL A 114 -15.90 13.69 -18.79
C VAL A 114 -15.35 12.89 -19.95
N VAL A 115 -14.54 13.51 -20.80
CA VAL A 115 -13.98 12.86 -21.99
C VAL A 115 -12.47 12.73 -21.83
N ASP A 116 -12.04 11.49 -21.64
CA ASP A 116 -10.65 11.06 -21.59
C ASP A 116 -10.17 10.68 -23.01
N LEU A 117 -10.35 11.59 -23.96
CA LEU A 117 -9.88 11.47 -25.35
C LEU A 117 -9.37 12.83 -25.84
N ASP A 118 -8.30 12.84 -26.64
CA ASP A 118 -7.86 14.06 -27.33
C ASP A 118 -8.85 14.39 -28.46
N LEU A 119 -9.68 15.41 -28.21
CA LEU A 119 -10.67 15.92 -29.15
C LEU A 119 -10.15 17.04 -30.07
N SER A 120 -8.85 17.37 -30.01
CA SER A 120 -8.31 18.44 -30.84
C SER A 120 -8.42 18.13 -32.34
N PRO A 121 -8.65 19.15 -33.18
CA PRO A 121 -8.85 18.96 -34.61
C PRO A 121 -7.60 18.37 -35.29
N VAL A 122 -7.83 17.53 -36.30
CA VAL A 122 -6.72 16.94 -37.08
C VAL A 122 -6.09 18.01 -37.95
N LEU A 123 -4.76 17.99 -38.09
CA LEU A 123 -4.04 18.92 -38.96
C LEU A 123 -4.22 18.52 -40.42
N LEU A 124 -5.21 19.12 -41.09
CA LEU A 124 -5.47 18.88 -42.50
C LEU A 124 -4.39 19.49 -43.42
N ASP A 125 -3.68 20.52 -42.95
CA ASP A 125 -2.64 21.21 -43.71
C ASP A 125 -1.22 20.63 -43.50
N SER A 126 -1.11 19.46 -42.87
CA SER A 126 0.19 18.81 -42.75
C SER A 126 0.72 18.44 -44.15
N PRO A 127 1.97 18.81 -44.50
CA PRO A 127 2.55 18.51 -45.82
C PRO A 127 2.65 17.02 -46.14
N LEU A 128 2.42 16.15 -45.15
CA LEU A 128 2.37 14.70 -45.29
C LEU A 128 1.00 14.17 -45.74
N THR A 129 -0.04 15.01 -45.72
CA THR A 129 -1.39 14.65 -46.13
C THR A 129 -1.61 15.12 -47.57
N PRO A 130 -1.83 14.23 -48.56
CA PRO A 130 -2.03 14.66 -49.93
C PRO A 130 -3.25 15.60 -50.02
N LEU A 131 -3.02 16.83 -50.51
CA LEU A 131 -3.96 17.96 -50.48
C LEU A 131 -5.32 17.72 -51.16
N ASN A 132 -5.47 16.65 -51.95
CA ASN A 132 -6.61 16.46 -52.85
C ASN A 132 -7.50 15.25 -52.50
N ALA A 133 -7.40 14.69 -51.29
CA ALA A 133 -8.30 13.61 -50.89
C ALA A 133 -9.67 14.18 -50.44
N PRO A 134 -10.81 13.77 -51.04
CA PRO A 134 -12.16 14.18 -50.60
C PRO A 134 -12.44 13.86 -49.12
N ALA A 135 -11.68 12.94 -48.53
CA ALA A 135 -11.70 12.63 -47.09
C ALA A 135 -11.39 13.85 -46.20
N ASN A 136 -10.64 14.85 -46.69
CA ASN A 136 -10.26 16.02 -45.89
C ASN A 136 -11.45 16.98 -45.67
N ALA A 137 -12.33 17.12 -46.67
CA ALA A 137 -13.51 17.98 -46.55
C ALA A 137 -14.54 17.40 -45.57
N GLU A 138 -14.76 16.08 -45.62
CA GLU A 138 -15.64 15.39 -44.68
C GLU A 138 -15.10 15.43 -43.25
N ALA A 139 -13.80 15.19 -43.06
CA ALA A 139 -13.16 15.29 -41.74
C ALA A 139 -13.31 16.69 -41.14
N LYS A 140 -13.06 17.74 -41.94
CA LYS A 140 -13.25 19.14 -41.51
C LYS A 140 -14.68 19.43 -41.09
N LEU A 141 -15.67 18.99 -41.89
CA LEU A 141 -17.07 19.15 -41.57
C LEU A 141 -17.42 18.45 -40.24
N CYS A 142 -16.87 17.26 -40.00
CA CYS A 142 -17.10 16.53 -38.76
C CYS A 142 -16.42 17.18 -37.53
N ASP A 143 -15.24 17.77 -37.70
CA ASP A 143 -14.59 18.58 -36.65
C ASP A 143 -15.42 19.82 -36.31
N GLU A 144 -15.96 20.53 -37.31
CA GLU A 144 -16.86 21.67 -37.12
C GLU A 144 -18.18 21.26 -36.42
N GLN A 145 -18.74 20.10 -36.79
CA GLN A 145 -19.93 19.56 -36.12
C GLN A 145 -19.65 19.11 -34.68
N LEU A 146 -18.48 18.55 -34.40
CA LEU A 146 -18.07 18.20 -33.06
C LEU A 146 -17.86 19.45 -32.19
N LEU A 147 -17.21 20.49 -32.73
CA LEU A 147 -17.08 21.79 -32.08
C LEU A 147 -18.45 22.41 -31.80
N THR A 148 -19.38 22.33 -32.76
CA THR A 148 -20.76 22.81 -32.59
C THR A 148 -21.49 22.02 -31.50
N LEU A 149 -21.29 20.70 -31.42
CA LEU A 149 -21.85 19.87 -30.35
C LEU A 149 -21.36 20.30 -28.98
N LEU A 150 -20.06 20.58 -28.83
CA LEU A 150 -19.43 20.96 -27.56
C LEU A 150 -19.73 22.41 -27.15
N THR A 151 -19.93 23.31 -28.10
CA THR A 151 -20.31 24.72 -27.84
C THR A 151 -21.81 24.92 -27.66
N LYS A 152 -22.64 23.98 -28.13
CA LYS A 152 -24.08 24.02 -27.91
C LYS A 152 -24.36 23.82 -26.43
N HIS A 153 -24.61 24.91 -25.72
CA HIS A 153 -24.94 24.87 -24.30
C HIS A 153 -26.13 23.93 -24.07
N ARG A 154 -25.90 22.87 -23.29
CA ARG A 154 -26.93 21.97 -22.82
C ARG A 154 -27.20 22.33 -21.37
N GLU A 155 -28.31 23.01 -21.14
CA GLU A 155 -28.73 23.42 -19.80
C GLU A 155 -28.63 22.23 -18.84
N GLY A 156 -27.80 22.37 -17.79
CA GLY A 156 -27.63 21.37 -16.74
C GLY A 156 -26.61 20.25 -17.01
N ILE A 157 -25.87 20.27 -18.13
CA ILE A 157 -24.79 19.31 -18.38
C ILE A 157 -23.44 20.03 -18.43
N GLU A 158 -22.58 19.77 -17.45
CA GLU A 158 -21.19 20.20 -17.49
C GLU A 158 -20.36 19.22 -18.32
N THR A 159 -19.39 19.75 -19.08
CA THR A 159 -18.44 18.93 -19.86
C THR A 159 -17.01 19.24 -19.47
N VAL A 160 -16.25 18.18 -19.18
CA VAL A 160 -14.81 18.25 -18.91
C VAL A 160 -14.06 17.45 -19.97
N LEU A 161 -13.05 18.07 -20.57
CA LEU A 161 -12.22 17.47 -21.61
C LEU A 161 -10.79 17.34 -21.10
N MET A 162 -10.11 16.25 -21.47
CA MET A 162 -8.65 16.19 -21.37
C MET A 162 -8.04 17.32 -22.21
N ALA A 163 -6.95 17.94 -21.74
CA ALA A 163 -6.20 18.89 -22.54
C ALA A 163 -5.50 18.18 -23.72
N PRO A 164 -5.49 18.80 -24.92
CA PRO A 164 -4.83 18.22 -26.09
C PRO A 164 -3.35 17.92 -25.86
N PHE A 165 -2.84 16.90 -26.55
CA PHE A 165 -1.43 16.54 -26.46
C PHE A 165 -0.52 17.68 -26.96
N LYS A 166 0.69 17.76 -26.38
CA LYS A 166 1.69 18.77 -26.75
C LYS A 166 2.21 18.46 -28.16
N MET A 167 1.84 19.30 -29.13
CA MET A 167 2.31 19.21 -30.51
C MET A 167 3.63 19.96 -30.71
N LEU A 168 4.55 19.40 -31.49
CA LEU A 168 5.82 20.06 -31.85
C LEU A 168 5.61 21.14 -32.93
N ASP A 169 4.72 20.86 -33.89
CA ASP A 169 4.42 21.77 -35.00
C ASP A 169 3.79 23.08 -34.50
N ALA A 170 4.25 24.20 -35.06
CA ALA A 170 3.79 25.53 -34.64
C ALA A 170 2.36 25.83 -35.12
N GLY A 171 2.02 25.41 -36.33
CA GLY A 171 0.66 25.53 -36.88
C GLY A 171 -0.34 24.73 -36.05
N ALA A 172 0.05 23.52 -35.65
CA ALA A 172 -0.73 22.65 -34.78
C ALA A 172 -1.01 23.24 -33.41
N ARG A 173 0.04 23.77 -32.76
CA ARG A 173 -0.11 24.45 -31.47
C ARG A 173 -1.06 25.65 -31.58
N GLN A 174 -0.96 26.42 -32.66
CA GLN A 174 -1.86 27.56 -32.88
C GLN A 174 -3.30 27.09 -33.15
N ASN A 175 -3.50 26.02 -33.93
CA ASN A 175 -4.83 25.46 -34.19
C ASN A 175 -5.47 24.93 -32.90
N ILE A 176 -4.72 24.17 -32.10
CA ILE A 176 -5.15 23.68 -30.78
C ILE A 176 -5.50 24.85 -29.86
N LYS A 177 -4.69 25.91 -29.85
CA LYS A 177 -4.96 27.11 -29.05
C LYS A 177 -6.26 27.79 -29.48
N ASN A 178 -6.47 27.97 -30.79
CA ASN A 178 -7.70 28.56 -31.32
C ASN A 178 -8.93 27.71 -30.97
N TRP A 179 -8.82 26.38 -31.11
CA TRP A 179 -9.88 25.44 -30.73
C TRP A 179 -10.20 25.50 -29.23
N ARG A 180 -9.18 25.54 -28.37
CA ARG A 180 -9.35 25.70 -26.92
C ARG A 180 -10.05 27.02 -26.57
N THR A 181 -9.66 28.13 -27.21
CA THR A 181 -10.31 29.43 -27.05
C THR A 181 -11.77 29.41 -27.52
N ALA A 182 -12.08 28.71 -28.62
CA ALA A 182 -13.46 28.59 -29.10
C ALA A 182 -14.39 27.80 -28.15
N LEU A 183 -13.80 26.92 -27.31
CA LEU A 183 -14.53 26.13 -26.31
C LEU A 183 -14.55 26.76 -24.92
N GLU A 184 -13.83 27.87 -24.72
CA GLU A 184 -13.75 28.57 -23.44
C GLU A 184 -15.14 29.03 -22.99
N GLY A 185 -15.51 28.70 -21.75
CA GLY A 185 -16.83 28.99 -21.18
C GLY A 185 -17.90 27.93 -21.46
N PHE A 186 -17.70 27.02 -22.42
CA PHE A 186 -18.62 25.91 -22.71
C PHE A 186 -18.18 24.60 -22.06
N VAL A 187 -16.86 24.37 -21.99
CA VAL A 187 -16.26 23.18 -21.37
C VAL A 187 -15.17 23.58 -20.39
N SER A 188 -14.72 22.64 -19.56
CA SER A 188 -13.52 22.80 -18.74
C SER A 188 -12.44 21.83 -19.17
N PHE A 189 -11.19 22.27 -19.13
CA PHE A 189 -10.05 21.48 -19.54
C PHE A 189 -9.28 20.97 -18.32
N ALA A 190 -8.93 19.70 -18.36
CA ALA A 190 -7.95 19.10 -17.45
C ALA A 190 -6.56 19.22 -18.08
N ASP A 191 -5.74 20.16 -17.59
CA ASP A 191 -4.43 20.47 -18.16
C ASP A 191 -3.41 19.33 -18.04
N ASP A 192 -3.59 18.42 -17.08
CA ASP A 192 -2.72 17.25 -16.89
C ASP A 192 -3.54 15.96 -16.74
N PRO A 193 -3.82 15.24 -17.82
CA PRO A 193 -4.50 13.94 -17.75
C PRO A 193 -3.54 12.80 -17.39
N THR A 194 -2.28 13.06 -17.01
CA THR A 194 -1.33 11.95 -16.81
C THR A 194 -1.65 11.12 -15.57
N ILE A 195 -1.57 9.80 -15.73
CA ILE A 195 -1.63 8.82 -14.64
C ILE A 195 -0.21 8.46 -14.27
N ARG A 196 0.20 8.77 -13.04
CA ARG A 196 1.53 8.43 -12.54
C ARG A 196 1.55 7.01 -12.00
N VAL A 197 2.47 6.21 -12.51
CA VAL A 197 2.71 4.84 -12.07
C VAL A 197 3.87 4.84 -11.08
N SER A 198 3.64 4.34 -9.87
CA SER A 198 4.65 4.21 -8.82
C SER A 198 4.89 2.72 -8.54
N TYR A 199 6.13 2.24 -8.68
CA TYR A 199 6.47 0.81 -8.50
C TYR A 199 5.67 -0.15 -9.39
N GLY A 200 5.27 0.31 -10.58
CA GLY A 200 4.42 -0.46 -11.49
C GLY A 200 2.97 -0.54 -11.07
N LEU A 201 2.53 0.26 -10.08
CA LEU A 201 1.17 0.29 -9.56
C LEU A 201 0.58 1.71 -9.60
N VAL A 202 -0.73 1.80 -9.81
CA VAL A 202 -1.49 3.04 -9.67
C VAL A 202 -2.37 2.95 -8.43
N ASN A 203 -1.84 3.43 -7.31
CA ASN A 203 -2.54 3.51 -6.02
C ASN A 203 -2.74 4.97 -5.60
N ASP A 204 -1.73 5.80 -5.83
CA ASP A 204 -1.75 7.23 -5.54
C ASP A 204 -1.66 8.03 -6.83
N LEU A 205 -2.49 9.06 -6.93
CA LEU A 205 -2.42 10.09 -7.95
C LEU A 205 -2.03 11.41 -7.31
N GLU A 206 -1.51 12.34 -8.10
CA GLU A 206 -1.28 13.68 -7.58
C GLU A 206 -2.60 14.42 -7.45
N CYS A 207 -2.80 15.08 -6.31
CA CYS A 207 -3.99 15.87 -6.07
C CYS A 207 -3.82 17.29 -6.64
N GLU A 208 -3.64 17.36 -7.96
CA GLU A 208 -3.52 18.62 -8.68
C GLU A 208 -4.86 19.04 -9.28
N LYS A 209 -5.14 20.36 -9.26
CA LYS A 209 -6.34 20.93 -9.89
C LYS A 209 -6.39 20.72 -11.41
N SER A 210 -5.23 20.55 -12.03
CA SER A 210 -5.03 20.25 -13.45
C SER A 210 -5.43 18.83 -13.81
N SER A 211 -5.54 17.90 -12.84
CA SER A 211 -5.88 16.51 -13.12
C SER A 211 -7.30 16.34 -13.66
N LEU A 212 -7.53 15.32 -14.49
CA LEU A 212 -8.86 15.05 -15.06
C LEU A 212 -9.91 14.80 -13.98
N ALA A 213 -9.55 14.06 -12.93
CA ALA A 213 -10.42 13.81 -11.79
C ALA A 213 -10.76 15.09 -11.02
N ALA A 214 -9.80 16.00 -10.82
CA ALA A 214 -10.04 17.26 -10.12
C ALA A 214 -10.88 18.24 -10.94
N ALA A 215 -10.64 18.34 -12.25
CA ALA A 215 -11.46 19.14 -13.15
C ALA A 215 -12.92 18.65 -13.18
N ALA A 216 -13.12 17.33 -13.24
CA ALA A 216 -14.43 16.69 -13.09
C ALA A 216 -15.07 17.00 -11.74
N TYR A 217 -14.31 16.88 -10.65
CA TYR A 217 -14.76 17.17 -9.29
C TYR A 217 -15.23 18.62 -9.12
N ASP A 218 -14.50 19.59 -9.66
CA ASP A 218 -14.84 21.01 -9.53
C ASP A 218 -16.18 21.35 -10.18
N LYS A 219 -16.55 20.60 -11.22
CA LYS A 219 -17.83 20.70 -11.95
C LYS A 219 -18.95 19.84 -11.39
N TYR A 220 -18.65 18.95 -10.45
CA TYR A 220 -19.67 18.11 -9.84
C TYR A 220 -20.55 18.92 -8.87
N PRO A 221 -21.89 18.91 -9.04
CA PRO A 221 -22.79 19.77 -8.26
C PRO A 221 -22.84 19.37 -6.78
N ASP A 222 -22.77 18.07 -6.50
CA ASP A 222 -22.93 17.50 -5.16
C ASP A 222 -21.55 17.27 -4.48
N LYS A 223 -20.60 18.20 -4.69
CA LYS A 223 -19.23 18.05 -4.22
C LYS A 223 -19.12 18.20 -2.68
N PRO A 224 -18.49 17.24 -1.96
CA PRO A 224 -18.25 17.39 -0.53
C PRO A 224 -17.32 18.56 -0.21
N LEU A 225 -17.32 18.98 1.05
CA LEU A 225 -16.53 20.13 1.47
C LEU A 225 -15.05 19.80 1.73
N THR A 226 -14.69 18.55 1.99
CA THR A 226 -13.36 18.16 2.49
C THR A 226 -12.72 17.11 1.59
N ASN A 227 -11.59 17.45 0.97
CA ASN A 227 -10.73 16.55 0.20
C ASN A 227 -9.32 17.15 0.03
N CYS A 228 -8.44 16.39 -0.63
CA CYS A 228 -7.05 16.77 -0.85
C CYS A 228 -6.87 18.11 -1.60
N LEU A 229 -7.81 18.50 -2.49
CA LEU A 229 -7.74 19.75 -3.26
C LEU A 229 -7.88 20.98 -2.36
N LYS A 230 -8.66 20.87 -1.27
CA LYS A 230 -8.81 21.96 -0.29
C LYS A 230 -7.75 21.92 0.80
N GLU A 231 -7.38 20.72 1.24
CA GLU A 231 -6.39 20.51 2.29
C GLU A 231 -4.94 20.70 1.79
N LYS A 232 -4.75 20.91 0.48
CA LYS A 232 -3.45 21.04 -0.20
C LYS A 232 -2.55 19.83 0.05
N GLN A 233 -3.15 18.65 0.23
CA GLN A 233 -2.41 17.39 0.21
C GLN A 233 -1.88 17.16 -1.20
N LYS A 234 -0.67 16.60 -1.30
CA LYS A 234 -0.03 16.36 -2.60
C LYS A 234 -0.56 15.11 -3.30
N LYS A 235 -1.09 14.15 -2.55
CA LYS A 235 -1.47 12.82 -3.04
C LYS A 235 -2.95 12.53 -2.79
N LEU A 236 -3.55 11.80 -3.72
CA LEU A 236 -4.88 11.23 -3.66
C LEU A 236 -4.74 9.70 -3.75
N THR A 237 -4.99 9.00 -2.65
CA THR A 237 -5.04 7.53 -2.65
C THR A 237 -6.38 7.05 -3.18
N VAL A 238 -6.36 6.32 -4.29
CA VAL A 238 -7.56 5.80 -4.96
C VAL A 238 -8.13 4.63 -4.16
N ASN A 239 -9.37 4.74 -3.69
CA ASN A 239 -10.00 3.67 -2.92
C ASN A 239 -10.34 2.48 -3.85
N PRO A 240 -9.83 1.26 -3.59
CA PRO A 240 -10.10 0.09 -4.41
C PRO A 240 -11.60 -0.26 -4.49
N GLY A 241 -12.36 0.05 -3.43
CA GLY A 241 -13.81 -0.17 -3.42
C GLY A 241 -14.54 0.60 -4.53
N HIS A 242 -14.04 1.79 -4.90
CA HIS A 242 -14.69 2.63 -5.90
C HIS A 242 -14.73 2.02 -7.29
N TYR A 243 -13.73 1.21 -7.67
CA TYR A 243 -13.72 0.52 -8.96
C TYR A 243 -14.89 -0.46 -9.11
N PHE A 244 -15.36 -1.10 -8.03
CA PHE A 244 -16.43 -2.09 -8.08
C PHE A 244 -17.81 -1.52 -7.75
N SER A 245 -17.91 -0.73 -6.68
CA SER A 245 -19.21 -0.22 -6.23
C SER A 245 -19.51 1.18 -6.75
N GLY A 246 -18.48 1.97 -7.06
CA GLY A 246 -18.64 3.35 -7.50
C GLY A 246 -18.79 3.50 -9.01
N LEU A 247 -18.18 2.60 -9.78
CA LEU A 247 -18.13 2.64 -11.24
C LEU A 247 -18.99 1.55 -11.87
N ARG A 248 -19.51 1.83 -13.06
CA ARG A 248 -20.08 0.82 -13.95
C ARG A 248 -19.54 1.00 -15.36
N ALA A 249 -18.63 0.12 -15.74
CA ALA A 249 -18.10 0.05 -17.09
C ALA A 249 -19.15 -0.51 -18.07
N VAL A 250 -19.29 0.13 -19.21
CA VAL A 250 -20.26 -0.18 -20.26
C VAL A 250 -19.54 -0.06 -21.60
N SER A 251 -19.60 -1.10 -22.44
CA SER A 251 -19.08 -1.01 -23.81
C SER A 251 -19.90 0.00 -24.61
N LEU A 252 -19.23 0.77 -25.46
CA LEU A 252 -19.86 1.72 -26.38
C LEU A 252 -20.95 1.08 -27.25
N SER A 253 -20.77 -0.19 -27.62
CA SER A 253 -21.76 -0.99 -28.36
C SER A 253 -23.11 -1.14 -27.65
N GLN A 254 -23.14 -0.93 -26.33
CA GLN A 254 -24.33 -1.02 -25.49
C GLN A 254 -25.09 0.32 -25.40
N LEU A 255 -24.62 1.39 -26.04
CA LEU A 255 -25.38 2.63 -26.12
C LEU A 255 -26.70 2.42 -26.88
N PRO A 256 -27.82 3.06 -26.46
CA PRO A 256 -29.13 2.89 -27.09
C PRO A 256 -29.13 3.13 -28.60
N THR A 257 -28.31 4.06 -29.08
CA THR A 257 -28.19 4.41 -30.51
C THR A 257 -27.53 3.31 -31.35
N ARG A 258 -26.82 2.37 -30.72
CA ARG A 258 -26.09 1.27 -31.38
C ARG A 258 -26.88 -0.04 -31.40
N LEU A 259 -27.97 -0.11 -30.64
CA LEU A 259 -28.78 -1.31 -30.50
C LEU A 259 -29.85 -1.37 -31.59
N VAL A 260 -29.62 -2.22 -32.58
CA VAL A 260 -30.57 -2.41 -33.67
C VAL A 260 -31.68 -3.40 -33.27
N GLY A 261 -32.86 -2.87 -32.99
CA GLY A 261 -34.16 -3.47 -33.34
C GLY A 261 -34.67 -4.77 -32.68
N SER A 262 -33.90 -5.50 -31.85
CA SER A 262 -34.44 -6.74 -31.22
C SER A 262 -33.82 -7.15 -29.88
N GLN A 263 -32.75 -6.49 -29.43
CA GLN A 263 -32.08 -6.83 -28.16
C GLN A 263 -32.54 -5.98 -26.95
N CYS A 264 -33.56 -5.14 -27.13
CA CYS A 264 -34.21 -4.40 -26.04
C CYS A 264 -35.16 -5.31 -25.24
N SER A 265 -34.67 -6.45 -24.73
CA SER A 265 -35.42 -7.23 -23.76
C SER A 265 -35.47 -6.45 -22.45
N ALA A 266 -36.67 -6.21 -21.92
CA ALA A 266 -37.01 -5.16 -20.95
C ALA A 266 -36.38 -5.24 -19.53
N LYS A 267 -35.25 -5.92 -19.34
CA LYS A 267 -34.49 -6.02 -18.07
C LYS A 267 -32.98 -5.82 -18.23
N THR A 268 -32.54 -5.28 -19.36
CA THR A 268 -31.13 -5.25 -19.78
C THR A 268 -30.33 -4.06 -19.21
N PRO A 269 -29.00 -4.16 -19.14
CA PRO A 269 -27.98 -3.31 -18.47
C PRO A 269 -28.01 -1.77 -18.60
N TYR A 270 -29.07 -1.15 -19.13
CA TYR A 270 -29.18 0.28 -19.36
C TYR A 270 -29.29 1.15 -18.11
N GLU A 271 -29.59 0.56 -16.95
CA GLU A 271 -29.54 1.29 -15.67
C GLU A 271 -28.19 1.98 -15.44
N ALA A 272 -27.12 1.43 -16.02
CA ALA A 272 -25.78 2.01 -15.98
C ALA A 272 -25.68 3.40 -16.60
N LEU A 273 -26.48 3.67 -17.64
CA LEU A 273 -26.38 4.87 -18.45
C LEU A 273 -27.25 6.01 -17.91
N TYR A 274 -28.03 5.77 -16.85
CA TYR A 274 -28.83 6.79 -16.17
C TYR A 274 -28.09 7.43 -14.98
N LEU A 275 -26.78 7.20 -14.89
CA LEU A 275 -25.96 7.76 -13.83
C LEU A 275 -25.66 9.25 -14.07
N PRO A 276 -25.55 10.05 -13.00
CA PRO A 276 -25.37 11.49 -13.12
C PRO A 276 -24.02 11.89 -13.71
N VAL A 277 -23.03 11.00 -13.69
CA VAL A 277 -21.68 11.25 -14.20
C VAL A 277 -21.31 10.17 -15.20
N VAL A 278 -20.82 10.59 -16.37
CA VAL A 278 -20.38 9.68 -17.44
C VAL A 278 -18.95 10.03 -17.82
N PHE A 279 -18.05 9.06 -17.71
CA PHE A 279 -16.71 9.13 -18.29
C PHE A 279 -16.71 8.40 -19.64
N LEU A 280 -16.10 8.99 -20.66
CA LEU A 280 -15.89 8.38 -21.98
C LEU A 280 -14.39 8.27 -22.24
N GLY A 281 -13.91 7.09 -22.61
CA GLY A 281 -12.51 6.87 -22.95
C GLY A 281 -12.28 5.56 -23.69
N THR A 282 -11.02 5.25 -23.98
CA THR A 282 -10.62 4.01 -24.64
C THR A 282 -10.47 2.84 -23.68
N SER A 283 -10.66 1.63 -24.20
CA SER A 283 -10.28 0.37 -23.55
C SER A 283 -9.55 -0.56 -24.51
N PHE A 284 -8.75 0.03 -25.39
CA PHE A 284 -7.90 -0.67 -26.34
C PHE A 284 -6.51 -0.06 -26.39
N GLY A 285 -5.53 -0.86 -26.82
CA GLY A 285 -4.12 -0.47 -26.85
C GLY A 285 -3.42 -0.66 -25.51
N ASP A 286 -2.17 -1.12 -25.56
CA ASP A 286 -1.40 -1.47 -24.35
C ASP A 286 -0.98 -0.23 -23.55
N SER A 287 -0.88 0.93 -24.21
CA SER A 287 -0.41 2.19 -23.60
C SER A 287 -1.37 2.81 -22.59
N ASP A 288 -2.64 2.38 -22.58
CA ASP A 288 -3.70 2.92 -21.71
C ASP A 288 -4.14 1.90 -20.65
N THR A 289 -3.27 0.93 -20.33
CA THR A 289 -3.53 -0.06 -19.28
C THR A 289 -2.62 0.16 -18.09
N PHE A 290 -3.21 0.12 -16.89
CA PHE A 290 -2.54 0.41 -15.64
C PHE A 290 -2.80 -0.71 -14.64
N LEU A 291 -1.73 -1.19 -13.98
CA LEU A 291 -1.89 -2.16 -12.90
C LEU A 291 -2.38 -1.43 -11.64
N THR A 292 -3.55 -1.84 -11.16
CA THR A 292 -4.19 -1.35 -9.93
C THR A 292 -4.24 -2.48 -8.90
N PRO A 293 -4.66 -2.21 -7.65
CA PRO A 293 -4.90 -3.25 -6.64
C PRO A 293 -5.82 -4.40 -7.11
N LEU A 294 -6.62 -4.16 -8.13
CA LEU A 294 -7.66 -5.07 -8.61
C LEU A 294 -7.27 -5.79 -9.91
N GLY A 295 -6.07 -5.54 -10.41
CA GLY A 295 -5.61 -5.98 -11.72
C GLY A 295 -5.45 -4.82 -12.69
N THR A 296 -5.33 -5.16 -13.97
CA THR A 296 -5.16 -4.17 -15.05
C THR A 296 -6.48 -3.45 -15.31
N MET A 297 -6.47 -2.12 -15.26
CA MET A 297 -7.59 -1.23 -15.55
C MET A 297 -7.22 -0.26 -16.67
N TYR A 298 -8.20 0.26 -17.38
CA TYR A 298 -7.97 1.28 -18.41
C TYR A 298 -7.82 2.68 -17.80
N GLY A 299 -7.12 3.60 -18.47
CA GLY A 299 -6.87 4.95 -17.95
C GLY A 299 -8.14 5.70 -17.55
N VAL A 300 -9.18 5.60 -18.38
CA VAL A 300 -10.50 6.21 -18.09
C VAL A 300 -11.16 5.65 -16.82
N GLU A 301 -10.98 4.36 -16.53
CA GLU A 301 -11.50 3.75 -15.29
C GLU A 301 -10.72 4.24 -14.07
N VAL A 302 -9.40 4.39 -14.21
CA VAL A 302 -8.54 4.98 -13.16
C VAL A 302 -8.95 6.43 -12.88
N HIS A 303 -9.17 7.25 -13.92
CA HIS A 303 -9.64 8.62 -13.75
C HIS A 303 -11.02 8.70 -13.10
N ALA A 304 -11.95 7.81 -13.46
CA ALA A 304 -13.27 7.74 -12.85
C ALA A 304 -13.17 7.31 -11.36
N ALA A 305 -12.32 6.34 -11.04
CA ALA A 305 -12.08 5.90 -9.65
C ALA A 305 -11.41 7.00 -8.80
N ALA A 306 -10.50 7.76 -9.41
CA ALA A 306 -9.88 8.93 -8.79
C ALA A 306 -10.91 10.03 -8.50
N PHE A 307 -11.79 10.33 -9.45
CA PHE A 307 -12.92 11.24 -9.24
C PHE A 307 -13.81 10.77 -8.07
N MET A 308 -14.15 9.48 -8.04
CA MET A 308 -14.92 8.90 -6.92
C MET A 308 -14.17 9.01 -5.59
N SER A 309 -12.85 8.90 -5.58
CA SER A 309 -12.01 9.09 -4.39
C SER A 309 -11.96 10.56 -3.94
N LEU A 310 -12.16 11.53 -4.83
CA LEU A 310 -12.34 12.94 -4.45
C LEU A 310 -13.73 13.22 -3.87
N VAL A 311 -14.77 12.54 -4.37
CA VAL A 311 -16.16 12.63 -3.88
C VAL A 311 -16.34 11.85 -2.57
N GLN A 312 -15.58 10.77 -2.37
CA GLN A 312 -15.61 9.94 -1.17
C GLN A 312 -14.17 9.59 -0.76
N PRO A 313 -13.48 10.53 -0.07
CA PRO A 313 -12.09 10.35 0.34
C PRO A 313 -11.91 9.14 1.24
N THR A 314 -10.82 8.41 0.99
CA THR A 314 -10.40 7.24 1.78
C THR A 314 -10.20 7.65 3.24
N THR A 315 -9.38 8.68 3.51
CA THR A 315 -9.02 9.04 4.88
C THR A 315 -9.64 10.38 5.30
N GLN A 316 -10.84 10.38 5.89
CA GLN A 316 -11.46 11.63 6.39
C GLN A 316 -10.89 12.12 7.73
N ASN A 317 -10.14 11.28 8.45
CA ASN A 317 -9.64 11.59 9.79
C ASN A 317 -8.19 11.12 9.97
N GLU A 318 -7.25 11.91 9.43
CA GLU A 318 -5.80 11.67 9.59
C GLU A 318 -5.39 11.54 11.05
N VAL A 319 -6.02 12.30 11.96
CA VAL A 319 -5.75 12.24 13.40
C VAL A 319 -6.13 10.88 13.97
N LEU A 320 -7.29 10.32 13.58
CA LEU A 320 -7.69 8.99 14.02
C LEU A 320 -6.74 7.92 13.47
N ALA A 321 -6.38 7.98 12.19
CA ALA A 321 -5.41 7.06 11.60
C ALA A 321 -4.07 7.13 12.35
N PHE A 322 -3.55 8.34 12.61
CA PHE A 322 -2.34 8.56 13.39
C PHE A 322 -2.44 8.01 14.82
N VAL A 323 -3.56 8.24 15.52
CA VAL A 323 -3.77 7.71 16.89
C VAL A 323 -3.83 6.18 16.88
N LEU A 324 -4.45 5.58 15.86
CA LEU A 324 -4.50 4.13 15.70
C LEU A 324 -3.10 3.57 15.42
N ASP A 325 -2.32 4.18 14.53
CA ASP A 325 -0.95 3.78 14.23
C ASP A 325 -0.03 3.93 15.45
N LEU A 326 -0.17 5.02 16.21
CA LEU A 326 0.58 5.22 17.46
C LEU A 326 0.20 4.16 18.51
N GLY A 327 -1.11 3.92 18.70
CA GLY A 327 -1.59 2.88 19.59
C GLY A 327 -1.08 1.50 19.20
N LEU A 328 -0.98 1.24 17.90
CA LEU A 328 -0.47 0.00 17.34
C LEU A 328 1.02 -0.18 17.59
N GLY A 329 1.82 0.84 17.28
CA GLY A 329 3.26 0.84 17.55
C GLY A 329 3.56 0.61 19.03
N LEU A 330 2.85 1.30 19.93
CA LEU A 330 3.00 1.11 21.38
C LEU A 330 2.64 -0.31 21.84
N LEU A 331 1.55 -0.86 21.32
CA LEU A 331 1.14 -2.24 21.64
C LEU A 331 2.19 -3.24 21.17
N MET A 332 2.66 -3.12 19.92
CA MET A 332 3.69 -4.00 19.37
C MET A 332 5.01 -3.88 20.14
N GLY A 333 5.44 -2.65 20.44
CA GLY A 333 6.67 -2.37 21.17
C GLY A 333 6.63 -2.91 22.59
N GLY A 334 5.50 -2.73 23.28
CA GLY A 334 5.26 -3.28 24.61
C GLY A 334 5.35 -4.81 24.63
N LEU A 335 4.70 -5.49 23.67
CA LEU A 335 4.74 -6.95 23.54
C LEU A 335 6.16 -7.47 23.28
N ILE A 336 6.88 -6.82 22.36
CA ILE A 336 8.27 -7.16 22.02
C ILE A 336 9.20 -6.96 23.23
N ALA A 337 9.11 -5.81 23.91
CA ALA A 337 9.94 -5.52 25.08
C ALA A 337 9.68 -6.51 26.22
N TRP A 338 8.41 -6.83 26.48
CA TRP A 338 8.02 -7.86 27.44
C TRP A 338 8.61 -9.23 27.08
N ALA A 339 8.51 -9.63 25.81
CA ALA A 339 9.01 -10.91 25.33
C ALA A 339 10.53 -11.01 25.44
N TRP A 340 11.27 -9.96 25.08
CA TRP A 340 12.74 -9.92 25.24
C TRP A 340 13.16 -10.02 26.70
N ARG A 341 12.52 -9.26 27.60
CA ARG A 341 12.79 -9.36 29.03
C ARG A 341 12.57 -10.77 29.54
N ARG A 342 11.44 -11.38 29.17
CA ARG A 342 11.13 -12.76 29.56
C ARG A 342 12.12 -13.76 28.96
N TYR A 343 12.54 -13.56 27.72
CA TYR A 343 13.55 -14.37 27.05
C TYR A 343 14.88 -14.34 27.80
N PHE A 344 15.41 -13.15 28.09
CA PHE A 344 16.71 -13.02 28.75
C PHE A 344 16.68 -13.51 30.20
N ASN A 345 15.58 -13.29 30.93
CA ASN A 345 15.39 -13.86 32.25
C ASN A 345 15.48 -15.40 32.22
N LEU A 346 14.80 -16.05 31.25
CA LEU A 346 14.92 -17.50 31.05
C LEU A 346 16.33 -17.92 30.60
N ARG A 347 16.91 -17.17 29.66
CA ARG A 347 18.22 -17.49 29.06
C ARG A 347 19.36 -17.43 30.07
N PHE A 348 19.26 -16.53 31.02
CA PHE A 348 20.24 -16.35 32.09
C PHE A 348 19.83 -17.03 33.41
N SER A 349 18.69 -17.73 33.46
CA SER A 349 18.27 -18.48 34.65
C SER A 349 19.36 -19.48 35.10
N SER A 350 19.47 -19.65 36.42
CA SER A 350 20.37 -20.65 37.02
C SER A 350 19.92 -22.09 36.69
N ARG A 351 18.62 -22.29 36.45
CA ARG A 351 18.03 -23.59 36.11
C ARG A 351 18.28 -23.91 34.63
N ALA A 352 18.94 -25.04 34.37
CA ALA A 352 19.24 -25.41 32.98
C ALA A 352 17.99 -25.60 32.11
N PHE A 353 16.90 -26.08 32.71
CA PHE A 353 15.64 -26.27 32.01
C PHE A 353 15.08 -24.96 31.45
N ASP A 354 15.08 -23.88 32.24
CA ASP A 354 14.63 -22.56 31.80
C ASP A 354 15.50 -22.02 30.65
N ARG A 355 16.82 -22.22 30.74
CA ARG A 355 17.75 -21.85 29.66
C ARG A 355 17.46 -22.57 28.35
N GLN A 356 17.07 -23.85 28.40
CA GLN A 356 16.69 -24.61 27.22
C GLN A 356 15.30 -24.22 26.69
N ARG A 357 14.42 -23.69 27.54
CA ARG A 357 13.11 -23.14 27.13
C ARG A 357 13.22 -21.78 26.45
N ALA A 358 14.23 -20.98 26.75
CA ALA A 358 14.34 -19.61 26.23
C ALA A 358 14.17 -19.50 24.69
N PRO A 359 14.84 -20.30 23.83
CA PRO A 359 14.67 -20.20 22.37
C PRO A 359 13.25 -20.47 21.87
N TRP A 360 12.48 -21.29 22.59
CA TRP A 360 11.08 -21.55 22.26
C TRP A 360 10.22 -20.31 22.43
N LEU A 361 10.57 -19.43 23.37
CA LEU A 361 9.88 -18.16 23.53
C LEU A 361 10.10 -17.26 22.31
N ILE A 362 11.29 -17.28 21.69
CA ILE A 362 11.55 -16.55 20.44
C ILE A 362 10.69 -17.12 19.31
N LEU A 363 10.59 -18.45 19.21
CA LEU A 363 9.73 -19.07 18.19
C LEU A 363 8.26 -18.72 18.40
N ILE A 364 7.76 -18.80 19.63
CA ILE A 364 6.39 -18.41 20.00
C ILE A 364 6.18 -16.92 19.70
N LEU A 365 7.16 -16.07 19.98
CA LEU A 365 7.11 -14.65 19.65
C LEU A 365 7.06 -14.42 18.14
N ALA A 366 7.87 -15.13 17.36
CA ALA A 366 7.86 -15.02 15.90
C ALA A 366 6.50 -15.44 15.32
N ILE A 367 5.95 -16.57 15.75
CA ILE A 367 4.61 -17.02 15.35
C ILE A 367 3.56 -16.01 15.81
N GLY A 368 3.62 -15.57 17.07
CA GLY A 368 2.70 -14.59 17.64
C GLY A 368 2.76 -13.25 16.91
N PHE A 369 3.93 -12.84 16.44
CA PHE A 369 4.14 -11.64 15.65
C PHE A 369 3.51 -11.78 14.26
N VAL A 370 3.71 -12.92 13.57
CA VAL A 370 3.04 -13.19 12.28
C VAL A 370 1.52 -13.18 12.45
N VAL A 371 1.00 -13.84 13.49
CA VAL A 371 -0.44 -13.84 13.80
C VAL A 371 -0.93 -12.42 14.10
N LEU A 372 -0.17 -11.64 14.88
CA LEU A 372 -0.51 -10.26 15.19
C LEU A 372 -0.57 -9.43 13.91
N VAL A 373 0.45 -9.48 13.05
CA VAL A 373 0.45 -8.77 11.76
C VAL A 373 -0.76 -9.19 10.92
N ALA A 374 -1.07 -10.49 10.84
CA ALA A 374 -2.26 -10.97 10.11
C ALA A 374 -3.58 -10.42 10.69
N VAL A 375 -3.73 -10.40 12.02
CA VAL A 375 -4.90 -9.81 12.69
C VAL A 375 -5.01 -8.31 12.39
N LEU A 376 -3.88 -7.60 12.38
CA LEU A 376 -3.85 -6.17 12.10
C LEU A 376 -4.12 -5.85 10.63
N THR A 377 -3.62 -6.67 9.71
CA THR A 377 -3.97 -6.63 8.29
C THR A 377 -5.47 -6.85 8.10
N TYR A 378 -6.05 -7.82 8.80
CA TYR A 378 -7.50 -8.06 8.79
C TYR A 378 -8.29 -6.89 9.38
N LEU A 379 -7.80 -6.28 10.46
CA LEU A 379 -8.43 -5.09 11.04
C LEU A 379 -8.35 -3.88 10.09
N SER A 380 -7.21 -3.67 9.42
CA SER A 380 -7.06 -2.66 8.37
C SER A 380 -8.04 -2.89 7.23
N PHE A 381 -8.19 -4.13 6.77
CA PHE A 381 -9.23 -4.52 5.81
C PHE A 381 -10.64 -4.12 6.27
N LEU A 382 -11.02 -4.42 7.52
CA LEU A 382 -12.34 -4.04 8.06
C LEU A 382 -12.52 -2.52 8.14
N LEU A 383 -11.47 -1.79 8.54
CA LEU A 383 -11.50 -0.33 8.62
C LEU A 383 -11.61 0.32 7.25
N LEU A 384 -10.86 -0.16 6.25
CA LEU A 384 -10.95 0.30 4.87
C LEU A 384 -12.35 0.00 4.31
N ARG A 385 -12.88 -1.20 4.57
CA ARG A 385 -14.20 -1.60 4.09
C ARG A 385 -15.35 -0.77 4.65
N TYR A 386 -15.39 -0.57 5.96
CA TYR A 386 -16.57 0.03 6.62
C TYR A 386 -16.42 1.52 6.92
N ARG A 387 -15.19 2.03 6.99
CA ARG A 387 -14.89 3.42 7.36
C ARG A 387 -14.04 4.14 6.32
N ASN A 388 -13.65 3.46 5.24
CA ASN A 388 -12.68 3.93 4.25
C ASN A 388 -11.28 4.23 4.83
N ILE A 389 -11.01 3.94 6.11
CA ILE A 389 -9.72 4.27 6.74
C ILE A 389 -8.66 3.25 6.32
N TRP A 390 -7.61 3.71 5.64
CA TRP A 390 -6.42 2.92 5.37
C TRP A 390 -5.46 2.95 6.57
N LEU A 391 -5.08 1.78 7.07
CA LEU A 391 -3.96 1.60 8.00
C LEU A 391 -2.92 0.70 7.37
N SER A 392 -1.64 1.04 7.53
CA SER A 392 -0.54 0.23 7.00
C SER A 392 0.22 -0.49 8.13
N PRO A 393 -0.27 -1.65 8.60
CA PRO A 393 0.37 -2.36 9.71
C PRO A 393 1.73 -2.97 9.33
N ILE A 394 2.01 -3.18 8.03
CA ILE A 394 3.21 -3.90 7.57
C ILE A 394 4.48 -3.04 7.72
N PRO A 395 4.55 -1.78 7.23
CA PRO A 395 5.68 -0.89 7.48
C PRO A 395 5.93 -0.67 8.98
N ILE A 396 4.86 -0.52 9.77
CA ILE A 396 4.96 -0.41 11.23
C ILE A 396 5.62 -1.66 11.80
N ALA A 397 5.12 -2.84 11.44
CA ALA A 397 5.68 -4.11 11.88
C ALA A 397 7.16 -4.26 11.51
N LEU A 398 7.55 -3.86 10.29
CA LEU A 398 8.94 -3.90 9.84
C LEU A 398 9.83 -2.96 10.65
N GLY A 399 9.39 -1.71 10.88
CA GLY A 399 10.10 -0.75 11.72
C GLY A 399 10.30 -1.28 13.14
N MET A 400 9.25 -1.84 13.74
CA MET A 400 9.31 -2.44 15.08
C MET A 400 10.22 -3.68 15.12
N LEU A 401 10.28 -4.48 14.05
CA LEU A 401 11.19 -5.61 13.96
C LEU A 401 12.65 -5.15 13.94
N ILE A 402 12.97 -4.11 13.17
CA ILE A 402 14.32 -3.52 13.13
C ILE A 402 14.69 -2.99 14.53
N GLU A 403 13.84 -2.17 15.16
CA GLU A 403 14.09 -1.65 16.50
C GLU A 403 14.28 -2.77 17.54
N SER A 404 13.43 -3.79 17.48
CA SER A 404 13.46 -4.97 18.35
C SER A 404 14.81 -5.67 18.33
N PHE A 405 15.38 -5.87 17.15
CA PHE A 405 16.65 -6.58 16.99
C PHE A 405 17.85 -5.75 17.44
N PHE A 406 17.90 -4.46 17.09
CA PHE A 406 19.07 -3.64 17.38
C PHE A 406 19.09 -3.12 18.82
N ASN A 407 17.94 -2.65 19.32
CA ASN A 407 17.89 -1.90 20.58
C ASN A 407 17.28 -2.71 21.71
N SER A 408 16.10 -3.29 21.49
CA SER A 408 15.38 -3.98 22.57
C SER A 408 16.10 -5.24 23.03
N ALA A 409 16.60 -6.06 22.11
CA ALA A 409 17.33 -7.28 22.45
C ALA A 409 18.62 -6.97 23.22
N VAL A 410 19.40 -5.98 22.76
CA VAL A 410 20.67 -5.59 23.40
C VAL A 410 20.42 -4.98 24.78
N SER A 411 19.47 -4.04 24.89
CA SER A 411 19.14 -3.39 26.16
C SER A 411 18.64 -4.39 27.19
N ALA A 412 17.73 -5.31 26.79
CA ALA A 412 17.26 -6.37 27.68
C ALA A 412 18.37 -7.33 28.11
N ALA A 413 19.28 -7.71 27.19
CA ALA A 413 20.43 -8.54 27.51
C ALA A 413 21.37 -7.87 28.52
N VAL A 414 21.68 -6.59 28.30
CA VAL A 414 22.58 -5.80 29.16
C VAL A 414 21.94 -5.57 30.54
N GLY A 415 20.64 -5.24 30.58
CA GLY A 415 19.89 -5.02 31.80
C GLY A 415 19.84 -6.27 32.68
N GLU A 416 19.41 -7.40 32.14
CA GLU A 416 19.38 -8.67 32.88
C GLU A 416 20.81 -9.10 33.28
N GLY A 417 21.79 -8.94 32.39
CA GLY A 417 23.19 -9.22 32.72
C GLY A 417 23.77 -8.31 33.82
N TYR A 418 23.29 -7.08 33.94
CA TYR A 418 23.65 -6.16 35.02
C TYR A 418 22.98 -6.58 36.33
N GLU A 419 21.67 -6.86 36.33
CA GLU A 419 20.93 -7.33 37.51
C GLU A 419 21.55 -8.62 38.09
N GLN A 420 21.95 -9.55 37.22
CA GLN A 420 22.62 -10.78 37.66
C GLN A 420 23.98 -10.53 38.27
N ARG A 421 24.77 -9.61 37.71
CA ARG A 421 26.06 -9.19 38.29
C ARG A 421 25.85 -8.54 39.65
N GLN A 422 24.84 -7.70 39.82
CA GLN A 422 24.52 -7.10 41.11
C GLN A 422 24.04 -8.15 42.13
N ALA A 423 23.19 -9.09 41.71
CA ALA A 423 22.74 -10.21 42.54
C ALA A 423 23.91 -11.10 42.97
N LEU A 424 24.87 -11.35 42.08
CA LEU A 424 26.11 -12.06 42.39
C LEU A 424 26.97 -11.30 43.40
N ILE A 425 27.22 -10.00 43.17
CA ILE A 425 27.99 -9.16 44.09
C ILE A 425 27.33 -9.15 45.48
N LYS A 426 26.01 -9.06 45.56
CA LYS A 426 25.26 -9.11 46.82
C LYS A 426 25.43 -10.46 47.52
N ARG A 427 25.34 -11.58 46.80
CA ARG A 427 25.58 -12.93 47.34
C ARG A 427 27.02 -13.11 47.85
N LEU A 428 28.00 -12.67 47.06
CA LEU A 428 29.42 -12.72 47.43
C LEU A 428 29.74 -11.85 48.66
N ARG A 429 29.20 -10.63 48.74
CA ARG A 429 29.32 -9.78 49.93
C ARG A 429 28.69 -10.42 51.16
N ALA A 430 27.52 -11.05 51.01
CA ALA A 430 26.86 -11.76 52.10
C ALA A 430 27.67 -12.99 52.56
N ALA A 431 28.27 -13.74 51.63
CA ALA A 431 29.16 -14.86 51.94
C ALA A 431 30.44 -14.39 52.65
N HIS A 432 31.04 -13.29 52.17
CA HIS A 432 32.22 -12.67 52.79
C HIS A 432 31.96 -12.25 54.25
N LYS A 433 30.79 -11.68 54.53
CA LYS A 433 30.39 -11.36 55.92
C LYS A 433 30.26 -12.59 56.83
N LYS A 434 30.11 -13.79 56.27
CA LYS A 434 30.03 -15.06 57.01
C LYS A 434 31.38 -15.78 57.14
N GLY A 435 32.49 -15.18 56.71
CA GLY A 435 33.84 -15.74 56.80
C GLY A 435 34.48 -16.08 55.45
N THR A 436 35.80 -16.24 55.46
CA THR A 436 36.62 -16.48 54.26
C THR A 436 36.33 -17.81 53.57
N GLU A 437 36.03 -18.86 54.34
CA GLU A 437 35.67 -20.19 53.80
C GLU A 437 34.34 -20.17 53.03
N ASN A 438 33.34 -19.47 53.55
CA ASN A 438 32.05 -19.31 52.86
C ASN A 438 32.19 -18.52 51.56
N PHE A 439 33.05 -17.50 51.56
CA PHE A 439 33.35 -16.72 50.36
C PHE A 439 34.08 -17.55 49.31
N SER A 440 35.14 -18.27 49.68
CA SER A 440 35.92 -19.09 48.74
C SER A 440 35.09 -20.22 48.14
N SER A 441 34.23 -20.86 48.95
CA SER A 441 33.27 -21.86 48.47
C SER A 441 32.31 -21.28 47.44
N GLN A 442 31.72 -20.11 47.71
CA GLN A 442 30.81 -19.46 46.76
C GLN A 442 31.51 -19.03 45.47
N VAL A 443 32.76 -18.55 45.56
CA VAL A 443 33.57 -18.18 44.40
C VAL A 443 33.92 -19.40 43.56
N ALA A 444 34.28 -20.53 44.18
CA ALA A 444 34.56 -21.78 43.48
C ALA A 444 33.34 -22.28 42.69
N VAL A 445 32.14 -22.26 43.30
CA VAL A 445 30.89 -22.62 42.63
C VAL A 445 30.60 -21.73 41.42
N GLU A 446 30.85 -20.43 41.52
CA GLU A 446 30.61 -19.47 40.42
C GLU A 446 31.69 -19.59 39.33
N LEU A 447 32.94 -19.89 39.68
CA LEU A 447 34.01 -20.18 38.71
C LEU A 447 33.72 -21.45 37.90
N GLU A 448 33.17 -22.48 38.53
CA GLU A 448 32.75 -23.73 37.86
C GLU A 448 31.58 -23.50 36.88
N GLN A 449 30.76 -22.47 37.12
CA GLN A 449 29.65 -22.08 36.25
C GLN A 449 30.09 -21.22 35.06
N ARG A 450 31.26 -20.58 35.11
CA ARG A 450 31.74 -19.75 33.99
C ARG A 450 32.14 -20.62 32.80
N PRO A 451 31.71 -20.27 31.58
CA PRO A 451 32.22 -20.93 30.38
C PRO A 451 33.73 -20.65 30.26
N HIS A 452 34.57 -21.69 30.26
CA HIS A 452 36.00 -21.53 30.00
C HIS A 452 36.19 -20.90 28.61
N HIS A 453 36.91 -19.78 28.53
CA HIS A 453 36.94 -18.94 27.34
C HIS A 453 37.79 -19.47 26.17
N ALA A 454 38.50 -20.59 26.33
CA ALA A 454 39.39 -21.16 25.32
C ALA A 454 38.96 -22.56 24.88
N HIS A 455 37.82 -22.67 24.21
CA HIS A 455 37.42 -23.93 23.56
C HIS A 455 37.81 -23.91 22.08
N SER A 456 38.55 -24.94 21.65
CA SER A 456 38.80 -25.21 20.23
C SER A 456 37.48 -25.44 19.49
N LEU A 457 37.46 -25.25 18.16
CA LEU A 457 36.28 -25.55 17.33
C LEU A 457 35.78 -26.98 17.53
N GLN A 458 36.71 -27.94 17.64
CA GLN A 458 36.38 -29.34 17.91
C GLN A 458 35.70 -29.53 19.26
N GLU A 459 36.14 -28.82 20.31
CA GLU A 459 35.49 -28.90 21.62
C GLU A 459 34.10 -28.25 21.61
N ARG A 460 33.94 -27.13 20.91
CA ARG A 460 32.61 -26.51 20.71
C ARG A 460 31.65 -27.45 19.98
N ALA A 461 32.13 -28.12 18.94
CA ALA A 461 31.36 -29.14 18.20
C ALA A 461 31.01 -30.33 19.10
N LEU A 462 31.96 -30.89 19.84
CA LEU A 462 31.72 -32.01 20.76
C LEU A 462 30.76 -31.65 21.89
N ARG A 463 30.81 -30.42 22.43
CA ARG A 463 29.81 -29.91 23.38
C ARG A 463 28.44 -29.79 22.75
N PHE A 464 28.40 -29.23 21.55
CA PHE A 464 27.18 -29.10 20.77
C PHE A 464 26.59 -30.44 20.32
N ILE A 465 27.36 -31.52 20.20
CA ILE A 465 26.82 -32.83 19.82
C ILE A 465 26.46 -33.64 21.06
N TYR A 466 27.37 -33.74 22.04
CA TYR A 466 27.30 -34.75 23.09
C TYR A 466 27.56 -34.25 24.51
N LEU A 467 28.63 -33.45 24.74
CA LEU A 467 29.09 -33.20 26.12
C LEU A 467 28.07 -32.44 26.98
N ASP A 468 27.29 -31.52 26.40
CA ASP A 468 26.24 -30.82 27.15
C ASP A 468 25.10 -31.76 27.58
N CYS A 469 24.69 -32.70 26.72
CA CYS A 469 23.70 -33.72 27.07
C CYS A 469 24.22 -34.63 28.18
N LYS A 470 25.50 -35.06 28.10
CA LYS A 470 26.15 -35.86 29.13
C LYS A 470 26.21 -35.11 30.47
N ARG A 471 26.57 -33.82 30.45
CA ARG A 471 26.62 -32.98 31.65
C ARG A 471 25.23 -32.85 32.30
N LEU A 472 24.20 -32.53 31.53
CA LEU A 472 22.82 -32.39 32.01
C LEU A 472 22.23 -33.72 32.50
N ARG A 473 22.59 -34.83 31.87
CA ARG A 473 22.20 -36.17 32.34
C ARG A 473 22.85 -36.51 33.68
N ARG A 474 24.14 -36.22 33.85
CA ARG A 474 24.86 -36.41 35.12
C ARG A 474 24.30 -35.55 36.26
N SER A 475 23.78 -34.37 35.97
CA SER A 475 23.13 -33.51 36.97
C SER A 475 21.67 -33.86 37.24
N GLY A 476 21.14 -34.97 36.68
CA GLY A 476 19.76 -35.41 36.88
C GLY A 476 18.70 -34.56 36.17
N GLN A 477 19.09 -33.66 35.26
CA GLN A 477 18.18 -32.71 34.60
C GLN A 477 17.64 -33.25 33.27
N TYR A 478 16.94 -34.40 33.32
CA TYR A 478 16.46 -35.12 32.13
C TYR A 478 15.57 -34.28 31.20
N GLY A 479 14.69 -33.44 31.74
CA GLY A 479 13.85 -32.55 30.93
C GLY A 479 14.66 -31.54 30.09
N ALA A 480 15.81 -31.07 30.60
CA ALA A 480 16.70 -30.19 29.85
C ALA A 480 17.45 -30.95 28.74
N VAL A 481 17.78 -32.23 28.96
CA VAL A 481 18.38 -33.10 27.94
C VAL A 481 17.41 -33.29 26.76
N ILE A 482 16.14 -33.62 27.06
CA ILE A 482 15.11 -33.84 26.02
C ILE A 482 14.94 -32.57 25.16
N LEU A 483 14.77 -31.40 25.79
CA LEU A 483 14.63 -30.13 25.07
C LEU A 483 15.87 -29.78 24.23
N LEU A 484 17.07 -30.03 24.76
CA LEU A 484 18.31 -29.78 24.04
C LEU A 484 18.45 -30.69 22.82
N CYS A 485 18.13 -31.98 22.96
CA CYS A 485 18.08 -32.93 21.86
C CYS A 485 17.08 -32.51 20.79
N PHE A 486 15.85 -32.19 21.17
CA PHE A 486 14.83 -31.72 20.23
C PHE A 486 15.31 -30.49 19.45
N ARG A 487 15.86 -29.47 20.15
CA ARG A 487 16.36 -28.24 19.52
C ARG A 487 17.47 -28.53 18.51
N ARG A 488 18.39 -29.43 18.83
CA ARG A 488 19.48 -29.83 17.93
C ARG A 488 18.94 -30.56 16.71
N THR A 489 18.02 -31.49 16.90
CA THR A 489 17.34 -32.17 15.79
C THR A 489 16.63 -31.18 14.87
N ALA A 490 15.87 -30.24 15.43
CA ALA A 490 15.20 -29.19 14.65
C ALA A 490 16.20 -28.33 13.87
N PHE A 491 17.33 -27.94 14.47
CA PHE A 491 18.39 -27.21 13.79
C PHE A 491 18.96 -27.99 12.59
N PHE A 492 19.29 -29.28 12.77
CA PHE A 492 19.81 -30.11 11.68
C PHE A 492 18.76 -30.34 10.58
N LEU A 493 17.49 -30.49 10.92
CA LEU A 493 16.40 -30.60 9.93
C LEU A 493 16.25 -29.32 9.11
N LEU A 494 16.29 -28.15 9.75
CA LEU A 494 16.26 -26.85 9.06
C LEU A 494 17.47 -26.67 8.15
N LEU A 495 18.66 -27.06 8.62
CA LEU A 495 19.87 -26.99 7.83
C LEU A 495 19.80 -27.93 6.61
N LEU A 496 19.34 -29.17 6.79
CA LEU A 496 19.08 -30.12 5.71
C LEU A 496 18.06 -29.59 4.70
N ALA A 497 16.97 -28.95 5.17
CA ALA A 497 15.96 -28.36 4.29
C ALA A 497 16.54 -27.20 3.47
N ALA A 498 17.32 -26.30 4.09
CA ALA A 498 17.97 -25.20 3.40
C ALA A 498 19.01 -25.67 2.37
N PHE A 499 19.79 -26.70 2.71
CA PHE A 499 20.76 -27.28 1.78
C PHE A 499 20.11 -28.10 0.68
N ARG A 500 18.95 -28.72 0.92
CA ARG A 500 18.24 -29.52 -0.10
C ARG A 500 17.94 -28.70 -1.35
N GLU A 501 17.46 -27.46 -1.20
CA GLU A 501 17.16 -26.61 -2.35
C GLU A 501 18.43 -26.20 -3.11
N GLN A 502 19.50 -25.84 -2.40
CA GLN A 502 20.78 -25.55 -3.05
C GLN A 502 21.35 -26.79 -3.76
N LEU A 503 21.21 -27.98 -3.15
CA LEU A 503 21.71 -29.22 -3.73
C LEU A 503 20.91 -29.61 -4.98
N LEU A 504 19.57 -29.42 -4.96
CA LEU A 504 18.71 -29.61 -6.13
C LEU A 504 19.09 -28.64 -7.26
N HIS A 505 19.29 -27.36 -6.95
CA HIS A 505 19.69 -26.36 -7.92
C HIS A 505 21.11 -26.62 -8.50
N ILE A 506 22.03 -27.18 -7.70
CA ILE A 506 23.36 -27.58 -8.18
C ILE A 506 23.25 -28.83 -9.06
N LEU A 507 22.45 -29.82 -8.66
CA LEU A 507 22.24 -31.03 -9.44
C LEU A 507 21.57 -30.74 -10.79
N GLU A 508 20.59 -29.84 -10.83
CA GLU A 508 19.92 -29.38 -12.06
C GLU A 508 20.84 -28.58 -12.98
N LYS A 509 21.94 -28.00 -12.46
CA LYS A 509 22.99 -27.37 -13.27
C LYS A 509 24.06 -28.33 -13.78
N ILE A 510 24.19 -29.50 -13.15
CA ILE A 510 25.18 -30.53 -13.51
C ILE A 510 24.59 -31.53 -14.50
N LEU A 511 23.30 -31.84 -14.37
CA LEU A 511 22.49 -32.59 -15.34
C LEU A 511 22.15 -31.70 -16.55
#